data_AF-E3EKF4-F1
#
_entry.id   AF-E3EKF4-F1
#
_cell.length_a   1.000
_cell.length_b   1.000
_cell.length_c   1.000
_cell.angle_alpha   90.00
_cell.angle_beta   90.00
_cell.angle_gamma   90.00
#
_symmetry.space_group_name_H-M   'P 1'
#
loop_
_entity.id
_entity.type
_entity.pdbx_description
1 polymer ?
#
loop_
_entity_poly.entity_id
_entity_poly.type
_entity_poly.pdbx_seq_one_letter_code
_entity_poly.pdbx_strand_id
1 'polypeptide(L)'
;MKTGTIVSFKEDQDIIDMYDAVIEGKIARLPKGFWGNHEEEIQHRLKLCFRYVVLHKLKIQPQEILYGETTSFLKKYKLFNIVYQRQTKGLKKLLNDIFPEIGYQDEDIISMYNAVIEGELPQLPNGFWGNDEEEVQHRLKLCLRYIVLQKLKMKPHEILFKVKRMFLAKYSLYHGVYHRQSKGLTELLNDTFPEIGYVLPGMEYQDEEIINTYDAVLEGKLAQLPPGFWGNYEEEVQHRLKLCLRYVVLQKLKIHPQEILFVVKKQFFMKYMLFYAHKRQSKGITELLNDTFPEIGYTDEDIINIYDAATVGKLTNLPRSFWGEDEVFQHRFKLCFRYIVLQKLKMKPYEIHLRVTDSFLKKYKLSYCVYQRQSKGLEELLNDIFPEVGYTDEHNINNIIPEVEYTDESIINMYDAALKGEIVRLPKGFWGHNKEDNLHRLILCLRYVVLQKLKMKPHEILLEVKRPFLMKYKLYYAHQRQSKGLNELLIEVFPEIGYEDEVIINIYDAAVEGKLAQLPHGFWGDKEVLQHRLKLCLRHVVLQRINMKPQEILSEVTKPFLIKYKLYYGVYQRQRHSKRLKEFLIGIFPEINNSCKKDSG
;
A
#
# COMPACT_ATOMS: atom_id res chain seq x y z
N MET A 1 23.03 -85.40 30.53
CA MET A 1 22.28 -85.26 31.80
C MET A 1 23.26 -84.81 32.87
N LYS A 2 23.18 -83.54 33.33
CA LYS A 2 24.01 -83.00 34.41
C LYS A 2 23.27 -83.19 35.73
N THR A 3 23.78 -84.07 36.58
CA THR A 3 23.40 -84.23 38.00
C THR A 3 23.91 -83.04 38.81
N GLY A 4 23.16 -81.94 38.83
CA GLY A 4 23.59 -80.70 39.49
C GLY A 4 22.53 -80.00 40.34
N THR A 5 21.38 -80.62 40.64
CA THR A 5 20.22 -79.87 41.19
C THR A 5 19.75 -80.33 42.57
N ILE A 6 20.28 -81.42 43.13
CA ILE A 6 19.77 -81.97 44.41
C ILE A 6 20.61 -81.52 45.62
N VAL A 7 21.89 -81.16 45.41
CA VAL A 7 22.78 -80.74 46.52
C VAL A 7 22.43 -79.34 47.06
N SER A 8 21.95 -78.42 46.20
CA SER A 8 21.73 -77.02 46.63
C SER A 8 20.54 -76.83 47.58
N PHE A 9 19.49 -77.65 47.49
CA PHE A 9 18.28 -77.46 48.31
C PHE A 9 18.50 -77.80 49.79
N LYS A 10 19.28 -78.85 50.08
CA LYS A 10 19.58 -79.25 51.45
C LYS A 10 20.49 -78.21 52.13
N GLU A 11 21.49 -77.74 51.40
CA GLU A 11 22.40 -76.70 51.87
C GLU A 11 21.66 -75.38 52.17
N ASP A 12 20.75 -74.97 51.29
CA ASP A 12 19.94 -73.77 51.50
C ASP A 12 19.04 -73.88 52.74
N GLN A 13 18.43 -75.05 52.96
CA GLN A 13 17.62 -75.28 54.16
C GLN A 13 18.47 -75.24 55.44
N ASP A 14 19.64 -75.88 55.43
CA ASP A 14 20.56 -75.87 56.57
C ASP A 14 21.03 -74.43 56.90
N ILE A 15 21.25 -73.59 55.88
CA ILE A 15 21.56 -72.17 56.03
C ILE A 15 20.39 -71.41 56.69
N ILE A 16 19.16 -71.62 56.20
CA ILE A 16 17.95 -70.97 56.73
C ILE A 16 17.70 -71.40 58.18
N ASP A 17 17.75 -72.69 58.49
CA ASP A 17 17.47 -73.22 59.83
C ASP A 17 18.47 -72.68 60.86
N MET A 18 19.75 -72.63 60.49
CA MET A 18 20.81 -72.09 61.34
C MET A 18 20.64 -70.58 61.55
N TYR A 19 20.25 -69.86 60.51
CA TYR A 19 20.02 -68.42 60.58
C TYR A 19 18.77 -68.08 61.40
N ASP A 20 17.70 -68.84 61.23
CA ASP A 20 16.46 -68.68 61.97
C ASP A 20 16.67 -68.93 63.47
N ALA A 21 17.43 -69.98 63.82
CA ALA A 21 17.82 -70.25 65.20
C ALA A 21 18.58 -69.09 65.85
N VAL A 22 19.38 -68.32 65.09
CA VAL A 22 20.04 -67.12 65.61
C VAL A 22 19.06 -65.96 65.79
N ILE A 23 18.13 -65.75 64.85
CA ILE A 23 17.11 -64.71 64.99
C ILE A 23 16.20 -64.97 66.20
N GLU A 24 15.86 -66.23 66.45
CA GLU A 24 15.05 -66.66 67.59
C GLU A 24 15.81 -66.69 68.92
N GLY A 25 17.13 -66.43 68.90
CA GLY A 25 17.97 -66.44 70.08
C GLY A 25 18.31 -67.84 70.62
N LYS A 26 17.98 -68.90 69.88
CA LYS A 26 18.37 -70.29 70.20
C LYS A 26 19.89 -70.48 70.09
N ILE A 27 20.54 -69.71 69.22
CA ILE A 27 22.00 -69.66 69.08
C ILE A 27 22.46 -68.21 69.30
N ALA A 28 23.46 -68.00 70.16
CA ALA A 28 23.90 -66.66 70.52
C ALA A 28 24.55 -65.88 69.37
N ARG A 29 25.26 -66.56 68.46
CA ARG A 29 26.00 -65.98 67.33
C ARG A 29 26.08 -66.94 66.14
N LEU A 30 26.07 -66.41 64.93
CA LEU A 30 26.32 -67.20 63.71
C LEU A 30 27.73 -67.83 63.75
N PRO A 31 27.92 -69.09 63.32
CA PRO A 31 29.22 -69.73 63.28
C PRO A 31 30.26 -68.97 62.43
N LYS A 32 31.54 -69.11 62.76
CA LYS A 32 32.62 -68.54 61.96
C LYS A 32 32.60 -69.17 60.57
N GLY A 33 32.54 -68.35 59.52
CA GLY A 33 32.40 -68.81 58.13
C GLY A 33 30.95 -69.05 57.69
N PHE A 34 29.94 -68.72 58.51
CA PHE A 34 28.53 -68.84 58.13
C PHE A 34 28.18 -68.12 56.83
N TRP A 35 28.79 -66.97 56.54
CA TRP A 35 28.52 -66.24 55.30
C TRP A 35 29.33 -66.77 54.10
N GLY A 36 30.25 -67.72 54.30
CA GLY A 36 31.19 -68.15 53.27
C GLY A 36 32.47 -67.31 53.25
N ASN A 37 33.44 -67.75 52.44
CA ASN A 37 34.74 -67.09 52.27
C ASN A 37 34.85 -66.34 50.94
N HIS A 38 33.99 -66.67 49.99
CA HIS A 38 33.95 -66.05 48.67
C HIS A 38 32.75 -65.11 48.52
N GLU A 39 32.90 -64.05 47.74
CA GLU A 39 31.84 -63.05 47.54
C GLU A 39 30.54 -63.68 47.03
N GLU A 40 30.62 -64.68 46.14
CA GLU A 40 29.47 -65.39 45.60
C GLU A 40 28.67 -66.15 46.67
N GLU A 41 29.38 -66.82 47.60
CA GLU A 41 28.76 -67.52 48.74
C GLU A 41 28.09 -66.52 49.68
N ILE A 42 28.76 -65.39 49.96
CA ILE A 42 28.23 -64.31 50.80
C ILE A 42 26.95 -63.75 50.18
N GLN A 43 26.97 -63.44 48.89
CA GLN A 43 25.81 -62.90 48.19
C GLN A 43 24.66 -63.91 48.14
N HIS A 44 24.93 -65.18 47.88
CA HIS A 44 23.93 -66.25 47.88
C HIS A 44 23.26 -66.40 49.26
N ARG A 45 24.06 -66.58 50.31
CA ARG A 45 23.56 -66.76 51.68
C ARG A 45 22.84 -65.52 52.19
N LEU A 46 23.34 -64.32 51.87
CA LEU A 46 22.66 -63.06 52.18
C LEU A 46 21.29 -62.98 51.51
N LYS A 47 21.21 -63.24 50.20
CA LYS A 47 19.94 -63.25 49.45
C LYS A 47 18.96 -64.24 50.07
N LEU A 48 19.41 -65.44 50.36
CA LEU A 48 18.58 -66.50 50.94
C LEU A 48 18.01 -66.11 52.32
N CYS A 49 18.88 -65.68 53.23
CA CYS A 49 18.50 -65.26 54.58
C CYS A 49 17.56 -64.04 54.56
N PHE A 50 17.79 -63.10 53.65
CA PHE A 50 16.97 -61.91 53.52
C PHE A 50 15.58 -62.24 52.95
N ARG A 51 15.48 -63.06 51.90
CA ARG A 51 14.18 -63.54 51.37
C ARG A 51 13.40 -64.31 52.42
N TYR A 52 14.06 -65.18 53.19
CA TYR A 52 13.44 -65.93 54.26
C TYR A 52 12.77 -65.02 55.30
N VAL A 53 13.49 -64.01 55.79
CA VAL A 53 12.95 -63.08 56.80
C VAL A 53 11.71 -62.36 56.29
N VAL A 54 11.74 -61.92 55.05
CA VAL A 54 10.69 -61.09 54.45
C VAL A 54 9.46 -61.92 54.12
N LEU A 55 9.65 -62.94 53.28
CA LEU A 55 8.55 -63.69 52.67
C LEU A 55 7.97 -64.72 53.64
N HIS A 56 8.84 -65.40 54.40
CA HIS A 56 8.41 -66.53 55.23
C HIS A 56 8.19 -66.13 56.69
N LYS A 57 9.14 -65.41 57.29
CA LYS A 57 9.07 -65.07 58.72
C LYS A 57 8.12 -63.92 59.00
N LEU A 58 8.20 -62.84 58.23
CA LEU A 58 7.36 -61.66 58.40
C LEU A 58 6.09 -61.67 57.58
N LYS A 59 6.08 -62.41 56.46
CA LYS A 59 4.96 -62.45 55.50
C LYS A 59 4.55 -61.06 55.01
N ILE A 60 5.53 -60.16 54.88
CA ILE A 60 5.33 -58.82 54.35
C ILE A 60 5.69 -58.80 52.87
N GLN A 61 5.06 -57.89 52.12
CA GLN A 61 5.45 -57.70 50.73
C GLN A 61 6.86 -57.12 50.64
N PRO A 62 7.73 -57.60 49.74
CA PRO A 62 9.11 -57.12 49.63
C PRO A 62 9.24 -55.59 49.47
N GLN A 63 8.25 -54.94 48.85
CA GLN A 63 8.12 -53.50 48.70
C GLN A 63 8.08 -52.78 50.06
N GLU A 64 7.44 -53.37 51.08
CA GLU A 64 7.25 -52.76 52.41
C GLU A 64 8.57 -52.48 53.14
N ILE A 65 9.62 -53.23 52.82
CA ILE A 65 10.96 -53.07 53.41
C ILE A 65 11.60 -51.75 53.01
N LEU A 66 11.28 -51.26 51.80
CA LEU A 66 11.76 -49.96 51.32
C LEU A 66 11.13 -48.79 52.09
N TYR A 67 10.01 -49.03 52.78
CA TYR A 67 9.27 -48.00 53.51
C TYR A 67 9.55 -47.98 55.02
N GLY A 68 10.08 -49.08 55.58
CA GLY A 68 10.45 -49.16 57.01
C GLY A 68 11.82 -48.56 57.34
N GLU A 69 12.07 -48.27 58.62
CA GLU A 69 13.41 -47.93 59.11
C GLU A 69 14.39 -49.08 58.84
N THR A 70 15.07 -49.04 57.70
CA THR A 70 15.82 -50.20 57.21
C THR A 70 16.97 -50.55 58.15
N THR A 71 17.54 -49.58 58.85
CA THR A 71 18.59 -49.83 59.86
C THR A 71 18.08 -50.62 61.07
N SER A 72 16.91 -50.29 61.61
CA SER A 72 16.36 -51.01 62.78
C SER A 72 15.90 -52.41 62.38
N PHE A 73 15.30 -52.56 61.19
CA PHE A 73 15.00 -53.85 60.57
C PHE A 73 16.26 -54.73 60.45
N LEU A 74 17.31 -54.23 59.81
CA LEU A 74 18.55 -54.99 59.58
C LEU A 74 19.24 -55.38 60.89
N LYS A 75 19.20 -54.51 61.92
CA LYS A 75 19.76 -54.83 63.25
C LYS A 75 18.94 -55.90 63.96
N LYS A 76 17.60 -55.77 63.92
CA LYS A 76 16.67 -56.73 64.54
C LYS A 76 16.90 -58.14 64.00
N TYR A 77 17.06 -58.28 62.69
CA TYR A 77 17.26 -59.57 62.03
C TYR A 77 18.73 -59.93 61.79
N LYS A 78 19.69 -59.29 62.47
CA LYS A 78 21.14 -59.61 62.39
C LYS A 78 21.76 -59.51 60.98
N LEU A 79 21.10 -58.82 60.05
CA LEU A 79 21.60 -58.54 58.68
C LEU A 79 22.49 -57.30 58.60
N PHE A 80 22.43 -56.42 59.60
CA PHE A 80 23.11 -55.11 59.55
C PHE A 80 24.61 -55.23 59.25
N ASN A 81 25.33 -56.10 59.97
CA ASN A 81 26.77 -56.23 59.81
C ASN A 81 27.13 -56.75 58.42
N ILE A 82 26.40 -57.75 57.89
CA ILE A 82 26.75 -58.34 56.60
C ILE A 82 26.43 -57.40 55.44
N VAL A 83 25.29 -56.68 55.52
CA VAL A 83 24.90 -55.69 54.51
C VAL A 83 25.89 -54.52 54.48
N TYR A 84 26.28 -53.96 55.64
CA TYR A 84 27.15 -52.79 55.66
C TYR A 84 28.65 -53.10 55.55
N GLN A 85 29.13 -54.25 56.02
CA GLN A 85 30.58 -54.56 56.01
C GLN A 85 31.05 -55.25 54.73
N ARG A 86 30.16 -55.97 54.03
CA ARG A 86 30.56 -56.82 52.89
C ARG A 86 29.90 -56.43 51.58
N GLN A 87 28.80 -55.67 51.60
CA GLN A 87 28.15 -55.28 50.37
C GLN A 87 28.68 -53.93 49.87
N THR A 88 29.18 -53.91 48.63
CA THR A 88 29.66 -52.69 47.96
C THR A 88 28.55 -51.90 47.29
N LYS A 89 27.41 -52.53 47.00
CA LYS A 89 26.26 -51.86 46.37
C LYS A 89 25.40 -51.21 47.47
N GLY A 90 24.72 -50.11 47.19
CA GLY A 90 23.78 -49.53 48.16
C GLY A 90 22.62 -50.48 48.47
N LEU A 91 22.03 -50.36 49.67
CA LEU A 91 20.91 -51.18 50.16
C LEU A 91 19.74 -51.30 49.17
N LYS A 92 19.41 -50.23 48.44
CA LYS A 92 18.36 -50.25 47.40
C LYS A 92 18.72 -51.22 46.26
N LYS A 93 19.99 -51.24 45.83
CA LYS A 93 20.47 -52.16 44.78
C LYS A 93 20.55 -53.59 45.29
N LEU A 94 20.86 -53.78 46.58
CA LEU A 94 20.77 -55.10 47.23
C LEU A 94 19.34 -55.64 47.20
N LEU A 95 18.36 -54.82 47.58
CA LEU A 95 16.96 -55.23 47.62
C LEU A 95 16.44 -55.61 46.24
N ASN A 96 16.78 -54.85 45.20
CA ASN A 96 16.45 -55.20 43.81
C ASN A 96 17.13 -56.50 43.36
N ASP A 97 18.37 -56.77 43.80
CA ASP A 97 19.10 -58.01 43.49
C ASP A 97 18.52 -59.24 44.24
N ILE A 98 17.90 -59.03 45.40
CA ILE A 98 17.29 -60.07 46.24
C ILE A 98 15.86 -60.38 45.78
N PHE A 99 15.10 -59.34 45.46
CA PHE A 99 13.72 -59.40 45.03
C PHE A 99 13.61 -58.69 43.68
N PRO A 100 14.02 -59.36 42.58
CA PRO A 100 13.83 -58.80 41.24
C PRO A 100 12.33 -58.51 40.95
N GLU A 101 11.42 -59.17 41.66
CA GLU A 101 9.98 -58.90 41.65
C GLU A 101 9.57 -57.53 42.25
N ILE A 102 10.47 -56.80 42.93
CA ILE A 102 10.22 -55.41 43.41
C ILE A 102 10.21 -54.39 42.26
N GLY A 103 10.38 -54.82 41.00
CA GLY A 103 10.02 -53.99 39.86
C GLY A 103 8.59 -53.50 40.03
N TYR A 104 8.45 -52.23 40.43
CA TYR A 104 7.17 -51.62 40.72
C TYR A 104 6.26 -51.82 39.52
N GLN A 105 5.20 -52.60 39.70
CA GLN A 105 4.16 -52.66 38.69
C GLN A 105 3.44 -51.31 38.67
N ASP A 106 2.83 -50.98 37.54
CA ASP A 106 2.12 -49.71 37.37
C ASP A 106 1.03 -49.54 38.44
N GLU A 107 0.38 -50.64 38.86
CA GLU A 107 -0.62 -50.66 39.92
C GLU A 107 -0.05 -50.23 41.29
N ASP A 108 1.16 -50.70 41.63
CA ASP A 108 1.83 -50.37 42.89
C ASP A 108 2.22 -48.89 42.94
N ILE A 109 2.68 -48.34 41.80
CA ILE A 109 3.06 -46.93 41.66
C ILE A 109 1.83 -46.05 41.87
N ILE A 110 0.71 -46.37 41.20
CA ILE A 110 -0.53 -45.60 41.33
C ILE A 110 -1.11 -45.71 42.74
N SER A 111 -1.14 -46.92 43.31
CA SER A 111 -1.67 -47.13 44.67
C SER A 111 -0.95 -46.26 45.69
N MET A 112 0.39 -46.29 45.68
CA MET A 112 1.19 -45.50 46.61
C MET A 112 1.08 -44.00 46.37
N TYR A 113 1.08 -43.58 45.11
CA TYR A 113 0.90 -42.17 44.77
C TYR A 113 -0.47 -41.66 45.20
N ASN A 114 -1.52 -42.48 45.04
CA ASN A 114 -2.86 -42.13 45.49
C ASN A 114 -2.94 -42.01 47.02
N ALA A 115 -2.30 -42.91 47.77
CA ALA A 115 -2.23 -42.84 49.22
C ALA A 115 -1.61 -41.52 49.72
N VAL A 116 -0.62 -40.96 49.03
CA VAL A 116 -0.06 -39.64 49.36
C VAL A 116 -1.06 -38.51 49.07
N ILE A 117 -1.77 -38.57 47.94
CA ILE A 117 -2.73 -37.52 47.57
C ILE A 117 -3.96 -37.52 48.49
N GLU A 118 -4.40 -38.70 48.94
CA GLU A 118 -5.49 -38.85 49.93
C GLU A 118 -5.04 -38.59 51.37
N GLY A 119 -3.74 -38.36 51.60
CA GLY A 119 -3.19 -38.06 52.92
C GLY A 119 -3.02 -39.28 53.83
N GLU A 120 -3.17 -40.50 53.30
CA GLU A 120 -2.88 -41.75 54.00
C GLU A 120 -1.37 -41.92 54.23
N LEU A 121 -0.55 -41.35 53.35
CA LEU A 121 0.89 -41.24 53.50
C LEU A 121 1.31 -39.76 53.55
N PRO A 122 2.20 -39.36 54.49
CA PRO A 122 2.58 -37.95 54.65
C PRO A 122 3.42 -37.42 53.48
N GLN A 123 4.17 -38.28 52.80
CA GLN A 123 5.01 -37.91 51.65
C GLN A 123 5.34 -39.15 50.79
N LEU A 124 5.73 -38.92 49.54
CA LEU A 124 6.22 -39.98 48.66
C LEU A 124 7.55 -40.56 49.22
N PRO A 125 7.72 -41.90 49.22
CA PRO A 125 8.95 -42.52 49.70
C PRO A 125 10.20 -42.08 48.95
N ASN A 126 11.34 -42.16 49.64
CA ASN A 126 12.64 -41.85 49.05
C ASN A 126 12.92 -42.76 47.85
N GLY A 127 13.16 -42.14 46.69
CA GLY A 127 13.39 -42.86 45.44
C GLY A 127 12.13 -43.36 44.76
N PHE A 128 10.94 -42.89 45.16
CA PHE A 128 9.66 -43.16 44.48
C PHE A 128 9.71 -42.82 42.99
N TRP A 129 10.41 -41.76 42.58
CA TRP A 129 10.51 -41.40 41.17
C TRP A 129 11.48 -42.27 40.37
N GLY A 130 12.21 -43.20 41.00
CA GLY A 130 13.27 -43.95 40.33
C GLY A 130 14.64 -43.29 40.44
N ASN A 131 15.65 -43.96 39.86
CA ASN A 131 17.05 -43.52 39.94
C ASN A 131 17.60 -43.00 38.61
N ASP A 132 17.04 -43.44 37.49
CA ASP A 132 17.37 -42.99 36.14
C ASP A 132 16.21 -42.21 35.51
N GLU A 133 16.51 -41.48 34.44
CA GLU A 133 15.56 -40.57 33.81
C GLU A 133 14.40 -41.30 33.12
N GLU A 134 14.61 -42.51 32.59
CA GLU A 134 13.55 -43.29 31.94
C GLU A 134 12.52 -43.75 32.98
N GLU A 135 12.99 -44.26 34.12
CA GLU A 135 12.14 -44.65 35.24
C GLU A 135 11.35 -43.45 35.81
N VAL A 136 12.00 -42.29 35.94
CA VAL A 136 11.34 -41.03 36.35
C VAL A 136 10.26 -40.64 35.36
N GLN A 137 10.56 -40.64 34.07
CA GLN A 137 9.60 -40.27 33.03
C GLN A 137 8.41 -41.23 32.99
N HIS A 138 8.65 -42.54 33.08
CA HIS A 138 7.59 -43.55 33.14
C HIS A 138 6.63 -43.30 34.30
N ARG A 139 7.17 -43.18 35.52
CA ARG A 139 6.36 -42.97 36.73
C ARG A 139 5.61 -41.63 36.70
N LEU A 140 6.23 -40.57 36.17
CA LEU A 140 5.57 -39.28 35.98
C LEU A 140 4.40 -39.36 35.00
N LYS A 141 4.58 -40.00 33.84
CA LYS A 141 3.54 -40.20 32.83
C LYS A 141 2.37 -40.97 33.43
N LEU A 142 2.66 -42.03 34.18
CA LEU A 142 1.66 -42.85 34.85
C LEU A 142 0.82 -42.03 35.86
N CYS A 143 1.49 -41.32 36.77
CA CYS A 143 0.84 -40.52 37.81
C CYS A 143 0.03 -39.35 37.21
N LEU A 144 0.55 -38.71 36.17
CA LEU A 144 -0.17 -37.66 35.43
C LEU A 144 -1.43 -38.21 34.76
N ARG A 145 -1.33 -39.34 34.03
CA ARG A 145 -2.50 -39.98 33.39
C ARG A 145 -3.58 -40.34 34.40
N TYR A 146 -3.17 -40.95 35.51
CA TYR A 146 -4.09 -41.31 36.60
C TYR A 146 -4.86 -40.09 37.11
N ILE A 147 -4.15 -39.00 37.45
CA ILE A 147 -4.81 -37.82 38.03
C ILE A 147 -5.70 -37.13 37.01
N VAL A 148 -5.19 -36.91 35.80
CA VAL A 148 -5.88 -36.11 34.79
C VAL A 148 -7.08 -36.85 34.23
N LEU A 149 -6.91 -38.11 33.82
CA LEU A 149 -7.95 -38.86 33.11
C LEU A 149 -8.87 -39.62 34.06
N GLN A 150 -8.32 -40.29 35.08
CA GLN A 150 -9.13 -41.16 35.94
C GLN A 150 -9.73 -40.38 37.12
N LYS A 151 -8.91 -39.65 37.87
CA LYS A 151 -9.35 -38.98 39.10
C LYS A 151 -10.16 -37.71 38.82
N LEU A 152 -9.69 -36.88 37.91
CA LEU A 152 -10.29 -35.56 37.63
C LEU A 152 -11.15 -35.54 36.35
N LYS A 153 -11.07 -36.59 35.52
CA LYS A 153 -11.82 -36.73 34.26
C LYS A 153 -11.74 -35.47 33.38
N MET A 154 -10.55 -34.87 33.29
CA MET A 154 -10.34 -33.67 32.48
C MET A 154 -10.43 -34.00 31.00
N LYS A 155 -10.99 -33.08 30.22
CA LYS A 155 -10.97 -33.17 28.75
C LYS A 155 -9.59 -32.74 28.22
N PRO A 156 -9.14 -33.26 27.07
CA PRO A 156 -7.81 -32.95 26.52
C PRO A 156 -7.48 -31.46 26.42
N HIS A 157 -8.43 -30.64 25.96
CA HIS A 157 -8.23 -29.18 25.83
C HIS A 157 -8.04 -28.46 27.17
N GLU A 158 -8.50 -29.02 28.30
CA GLU A 158 -8.37 -28.40 29.61
C GLU A 158 -6.97 -28.63 30.23
N ILE A 159 -6.26 -29.66 29.78
CA ILE A 159 -5.01 -30.14 30.38
C ILE A 159 -3.94 -29.05 30.36
N LEU A 160 -3.70 -28.42 29.20
CA LEU A 160 -2.69 -27.36 29.05
C LEU A 160 -2.98 -26.13 29.91
N PHE A 161 -4.25 -25.86 30.22
CA PHE A 161 -4.65 -24.71 31.04
C PHE A 161 -4.59 -24.99 32.53
N LYS A 162 -5.04 -26.19 32.93
CA LYS A 162 -5.19 -26.56 34.35
C LYS A 162 -3.93 -27.18 34.93
N VAL A 163 -3.15 -27.93 34.16
CA VAL A 163 -1.93 -28.60 34.62
C VAL A 163 -0.74 -27.65 34.60
N LYS A 164 -0.71 -26.75 35.60
CA LYS A 164 0.36 -25.77 35.84
C LYS A 164 1.12 -26.06 37.12
N ARG A 165 2.12 -25.23 37.44
CA ARG A 165 2.92 -25.34 38.68
C ARG A 165 2.08 -25.56 39.96
N MET A 166 1.01 -24.80 40.15
CA MET A 166 0.13 -24.93 41.33
C MET A 166 -0.62 -26.26 41.36
N PHE A 167 -1.04 -26.75 40.19
CA PHE A 167 -1.64 -28.07 40.07
C PHE A 167 -0.64 -29.17 40.43
N LEU A 168 0.58 -29.09 39.90
CA LEU A 168 1.63 -30.06 40.20
C LEU A 168 2.02 -30.06 41.68
N ALA A 169 2.03 -28.90 42.34
CA ALA A 169 2.26 -28.81 43.77
C ALA A 169 1.11 -29.44 44.56
N LYS A 170 -0.14 -29.13 44.19
CA LYS A 170 -1.35 -29.69 44.82
C LYS A 170 -1.38 -31.23 44.77
N TYR A 171 -0.90 -31.83 43.68
CA TYR A 171 -0.89 -33.29 43.49
C TYR A 171 0.50 -33.92 43.69
N SER A 172 1.41 -33.26 44.40
CA SER A 172 2.74 -33.83 44.74
C SER A 172 3.62 -34.25 43.54
N LEU A 173 3.36 -33.72 42.34
CA LEU A 173 4.11 -33.96 41.10
C LEU A 173 5.24 -32.94 40.88
N TYR A 174 5.18 -31.79 41.54
CA TYR A 174 6.10 -30.67 41.30
C TYR A 174 7.57 -31.09 41.38
N HIS A 175 7.93 -31.87 42.40
CA HIS A 175 9.29 -32.34 42.60
C HIS A 175 9.73 -33.28 41.47
N GLY A 176 8.88 -34.22 41.05
CA GLY A 176 9.21 -35.12 39.95
C GLY A 176 9.40 -34.36 38.63
N VAL A 177 8.48 -33.45 38.30
CA VAL A 177 8.52 -32.71 37.03
C VAL A 177 9.71 -31.76 36.92
N TYR A 178 10.03 -31.00 37.97
CA TYR A 178 11.03 -29.91 37.88
C TYR A 178 12.41 -30.26 38.45
N HIS A 179 12.53 -31.33 39.26
CA HIS A 179 13.80 -31.67 39.91
C HIS A 179 14.36 -33.04 39.52
N ARG A 180 13.60 -33.88 38.79
CA ARG A 180 14.01 -35.27 38.50
C ARG A 180 14.09 -35.64 37.03
N GLN A 181 13.64 -34.79 36.11
CA GLN A 181 13.76 -35.01 34.66
C GLN A 181 14.29 -33.76 33.96
N SER A 182 14.85 -33.93 32.76
CA SER A 182 15.34 -32.82 31.92
C SER A 182 14.24 -32.16 31.08
N LYS A 183 13.14 -32.86 30.81
CA LYS A 183 12.03 -32.37 29.99
C LYS A 183 11.23 -31.28 30.68
N GLY A 184 10.86 -30.25 29.91
CA GLY A 184 9.93 -29.23 30.38
C GLY A 184 8.53 -29.81 30.60
N LEU A 185 7.71 -29.15 31.44
CA LEU A 185 6.32 -29.57 31.69
C LEU A 185 5.53 -29.74 30.39
N THR A 186 5.65 -28.81 29.45
CA THR A 186 4.94 -28.88 28.16
C THR A 186 5.30 -30.13 27.37
N GLU A 187 6.58 -30.46 27.28
CA GLU A 187 7.06 -31.65 26.57
C GLU A 187 6.59 -32.93 27.25
N LEU A 188 6.67 -32.98 28.59
CA LEU A 188 6.13 -34.11 29.35
C LEU A 188 4.62 -34.27 29.13
N LEU A 189 3.84 -33.19 29.10
CA LEU A 189 2.40 -33.27 28.87
C LEU A 189 2.09 -33.77 27.45
N ASN A 190 2.83 -33.30 26.43
CA ASN A 190 2.67 -33.78 25.05
C ASN A 190 3.00 -35.26 24.93
N ASP A 191 4.08 -35.71 25.58
CA ASP A 191 4.45 -37.13 25.63
C ASP A 191 3.41 -38.00 26.35
N THR A 192 2.79 -37.46 27.40
CA THR A 192 1.84 -38.18 28.26
C THR A 192 0.47 -38.28 27.61
N PHE A 193 0.05 -37.20 26.97
CA PHE A 193 -1.26 -37.02 26.34
C PHE A 193 -1.03 -36.62 24.88
N PRO A 194 -0.64 -37.56 23.99
CA PRO A 194 -0.42 -37.23 22.58
C PRO A 194 -1.64 -36.55 21.93
N GLU A 195 -2.84 -36.80 22.44
CA GLU A 195 -4.08 -36.11 22.08
C GLU A 195 -4.08 -34.58 22.33
N ILE A 196 -3.24 -34.06 23.23
CA ILE A 196 -3.01 -32.61 23.37
C ILE A 196 -1.93 -32.12 22.40
N GLY A 197 -0.96 -33.00 22.09
CA GLY A 197 0.16 -32.75 21.17
C GLY A 197 -0.25 -32.76 19.70
N TYR A 198 -1.40 -33.34 19.36
CA TYR A 198 -2.04 -33.17 18.05
C TYR A 198 -2.53 -31.74 17.82
N VAL A 199 -2.55 -30.85 18.82
CA VAL A 199 -2.59 -29.39 18.59
C VAL A 199 -1.21 -28.89 18.14
N LEU A 200 -0.62 -29.54 17.14
CA LEU A 200 0.52 -29.05 16.39
C LEU A 200 0.11 -27.77 15.64
N PRO A 201 1.02 -26.81 15.46
CA PRO A 201 0.86 -25.72 14.49
C PRO A 201 0.63 -26.37 13.12
N GLY A 202 -0.59 -26.26 12.59
CA GLY A 202 -1.03 -26.96 11.38
C GLY A 202 -2.22 -27.92 11.53
N MET A 203 -2.71 -28.25 12.74
CA MET A 203 -4.07 -28.81 12.85
C MET A 203 -5.07 -27.67 12.69
N GLU A 204 -5.92 -27.79 11.67
CA GLU A 204 -7.14 -27.00 11.52
C GLU A 204 -7.91 -27.11 12.83
N TYR A 205 -7.81 -26.09 13.69
CA TYR A 205 -8.87 -25.89 14.66
C TYR A 205 -10.15 -25.85 13.84
N GLN A 206 -11.15 -26.64 14.22
CA GLN A 206 -12.47 -26.40 13.67
C GLN A 206 -12.83 -24.96 14.04
N ASP A 207 -13.28 -24.18 13.05
CA ASP A 207 -13.57 -22.76 13.19
C ASP A 207 -14.42 -22.46 14.45
N GLU A 208 -15.30 -23.40 14.82
CA GLU A 208 -16.11 -23.36 16.02
C GLU A 208 -15.29 -23.31 17.33
N GLU A 209 -14.20 -24.07 17.46
CA GLU A 209 -13.35 -24.05 18.65
C GLU A 209 -12.55 -22.74 18.78
N ILE A 210 -12.08 -22.18 17.65
CA ILE A 210 -11.43 -20.86 17.61
C ILE A 210 -12.41 -19.82 18.14
N ILE A 211 -13.64 -19.80 17.60
CA ILE A 211 -14.68 -18.86 17.99
C ILE A 211 -15.08 -19.03 19.45
N ASN A 212 -15.32 -20.25 19.92
CA ASN A 212 -15.71 -20.51 21.31
C ASN A 212 -14.63 -20.05 22.31
N THR A 213 -13.35 -20.32 22.02
CA THR A 213 -12.24 -19.90 22.87
C THR A 213 -12.11 -18.37 22.90
N TYR A 214 -12.22 -17.75 21.72
CA TYR A 214 -12.13 -16.30 21.59
C TYR A 214 -13.32 -15.58 22.25
N ASP A 215 -14.53 -16.12 22.10
CA ASP A 215 -15.73 -15.58 22.70
C ASP A 215 -15.68 -15.66 24.24
N ALA A 216 -15.20 -16.78 24.78
CA ALA A 216 -14.99 -16.93 26.22
C ALA A 216 -14.03 -15.87 26.80
N VAL A 217 -13.02 -15.42 26.05
CA VAL A 217 -12.17 -14.29 26.46
C VAL A 217 -12.93 -12.97 26.41
N LEU A 218 -13.70 -12.72 25.35
CA LEU A 218 -14.50 -11.49 25.23
C LEU A 218 -15.57 -11.37 26.31
N GLU A 219 -16.11 -12.49 26.78
CA GLU A 219 -17.09 -12.56 27.88
C GLU A 219 -16.43 -12.54 29.28
N GLY A 220 -15.09 -12.53 29.35
CA GLY A 220 -14.35 -12.56 30.61
C GLY A 220 -14.37 -13.92 31.33
N LYS A 221 -14.89 -14.98 30.68
CA LYS A 221 -14.79 -16.36 31.17
C LYS A 221 -13.34 -16.86 31.16
N LEU A 222 -12.52 -16.32 30.25
CA LEU A 222 -11.07 -16.49 30.20
C LEU A 222 -10.38 -15.14 30.38
N ALA A 223 -9.36 -15.09 31.24
CA ALA A 223 -8.63 -13.85 31.54
C ALA A 223 -7.83 -13.31 30.34
N GLN A 224 -7.35 -14.19 29.47
CA GLN A 224 -6.56 -13.85 28.28
C GLN A 224 -6.62 -14.97 27.23
N LEU A 225 -6.32 -14.63 25.98
CA LEU A 225 -6.18 -15.63 24.91
C LEU A 225 -5.03 -16.61 25.23
N PRO A 226 -5.19 -17.92 24.94
CA PRO A 226 -4.15 -18.91 25.11
C PRO A 226 -2.84 -18.54 24.38
N PRO A 227 -1.66 -18.88 24.95
CA PRO A 227 -0.41 -18.82 24.21
C PRO A 227 -0.52 -19.62 22.91
N GLY A 228 -0.12 -19.04 21.78
CA GLY A 228 -0.25 -19.68 20.46
C GLY A 228 -1.66 -19.66 19.86
N PHE A 229 -2.65 -18.97 20.49
CA PHE A 229 -4.02 -18.89 19.96
C PHE A 229 -4.09 -18.37 18.52
N TRP A 230 -3.23 -17.44 18.14
CA TRP A 230 -3.22 -16.91 16.76
C TRP A 230 -2.47 -17.81 15.78
N GLY A 231 -1.81 -18.87 16.24
CA GLY A 231 -0.92 -19.67 15.41
C GLY A 231 0.50 -19.10 15.33
N ASN A 232 1.39 -19.93 14.78
CA ASN A 232 2.82 -19.61 14.63
C ASN A 232 3.13 -19.14 13.22
N TYR A 233 2.36 -19.59 12.22
CA TYR A 233 2.53 -19.23 10.81
C TYR A 233 1.63 -18.06 10.41
N GLU A 234 2.05 -17.27 9.43
CA GLU A 234 1.31 -16.09 8.97
C GLU A 234 -0.10 -16.44 8.47
N GLU A 235 -0.23 -17.57 7.76
CA GLU A 235 -1.50 -18.07 7.23
C GLU A 235 -2.50 -18.44 8.34
N GLU A 236 -2.04 -19.09 9.42
CA GLU A 236 -2.87 -19.41 10.58
C GLU A 236 -3.36 -18.13 11.28
N VAL A 237 -2.45 -17.17 11.46
CA VAL A 237 -2.77 -15.86 12.05
C VAL A 237 -3.82 -15.16 11.19
N GLN A 238 -3.65 -15.19 9.87
CA GLN A 238 -4.58 -14.57 8.94
C GLN A 238 -5.95 -15.25 8.99
N HIS A 239 -6.02 -16.58 8.93
CA HIS A 239 -7.25 -17.35 9.02
C HIS A 239 -8.02 -17.04 10.32
N ARG A 240 -7.35 -17.22 11.46
CA ARG A 240 -7.98 -17.01 12.78
C ARG A 240 -8.39 -15.56 13.00
N LEU A 241 -7.59 -14.60 12.52
CA LEU A 241 -7.94 -13.18 12.57
C LEU A 241 -9.20 -12.87 11.75
N LYS A 242 -9.28 -13.35 10.50
CA LYS A 242 -10.45 -13.18 9.63
C LYS A 242 -11.69 -13.78 10.27
N LEU A 243 -11.57 -15.00 10.79
CA LEU A 243 -12.67 -15.72 11.43
C LEU A 243 -13.18 -14.98 12.68
N CYS A 244 -12.30 -14.61 13.61
CA CYS A 244 -12.66 -13.87 14.82
C CYS A 244 -13.25 -12.49 14.48
N LEU A 245 -12.67 -11.80 13.50
CA LEU A 245 -13.18 -10.51 13.04
C LEU A 245 -14.60 -10.64 12.46
N ARG A 246 -14.84 -11.65 11.62
CA ARG A 246 -16.15 -11.94 11.03
C ARG A 246 -17.20 -12.28 12.09
N TYR A 247 -16.83 -13.10 13.07
CA TYR A 247 -17.67 -13.41 14.23
C TYR A 247 -18.06 -12.16 15.02
N VAL A 248 -17.09 -11.32 15.40
CA VAL A 248 -17.40 -10.11 16.19
C VAL A 248 -18.33 -9.18 15.41
N VAL A 249 -18.01 -8.93 14.15
CA VAL A 249 -18.73 -7.94 13.33
C VAL A 249 -20.14 -8.42 12.99
N LEU A 250 -20.28 -9.62 12.42
CA LEU A 250 -21.57 -10.10 11.90
C LEU A 250 -22.43 -10.78 12.95
N GLN A 251 -21.84 -11.60 13.83
CA GLN A 251 -22.61 -12.41 14.78
C GLN A 251 -22.81 -11.69 16.11
N LYS A 252 -21.72 -11.18 16.70
CA LYS A 252 -21.74 -10.59 18.04
C LYS A 252 -22.34 -9.18 18.06
N LEU A 253 -21.92 -8.33 17.12
CA LEU A 253 -22.36 -6.93 17.06
C LEU A 253 -23.44 -6.68 16.01
N LYS A 254 -23.67 -7.62 15.09
CA LYS A 254 -24.67 -7.50 14.02
C LYS A 254 -24.51 -6.21 13.19
N ILE A 255 -23.27 -5.80 12.94
CA ILE A 255 -22.95 -4.63 12.12
C ILE A 255 -23.28 -4.96 10.67
N HIS A 256 -24.04 -4.09 10.01
CA HIS A 256 -24.39 -4.27 8.61
C HIS A 256 -23.13 -4.15 7.72
N PRO A 257 -22.96 -4.95 6.65
CA PRO A 257 -21.76 -4.93 5.80
C PRO A 257 -21.32 -3.52 5.35
N GLN A 258 -22.28 -2.67 4.96
CA GLN A 258 -22.06 -1.30 4.52
C GLN A 258 -21.44 -0.38 5.61
N GLU A 259 -21.66 -0.70 6.88
CA GLU A 259 -21.19 0.10 8.01
C GLU A 259 -19.79 -0.31 8.49
N ILE A 260 -19.33 -1.50 8.10
CA ILE A 260 -18.09 -2.10 8.63
C ILE A 260 -16.89 -1.18 8.42
N LEU A 261 -16.73 -0.58 7.24
CA LEU A 261 -15.61 0.32 6.95
C LEU A 261 -15.61 1.58 7.82
N PHE A 262 -16.75 1.99 8.36
CA PHE A 262 -16.87 3.16 9.22
C PHE A 262 -16.64 2.80 10.69
N VAL A 263 -17.19 1.67 11.14
CA VAL A 263 -17.13 1.22 12.54
C VAL A 263 -15.80 0.55 12.88
N VAL A 264 -15.26 -0.27 11.98
CA VAL A 264 -14.10 -1.11 12.26
C VAL A 264 -12.79 -0.36 12.00
N LYS A 265 -12.36 0.40 13.02
CA LYS A 265 -11.09 1.16 13.04
C LYS A 265 -10.08 0.55 14.02
N LYS A 266 -8.88 1.13 14.13
CA LYS A 266 -7.84 0.67 15.08
C LYS A 266 -8.36 0.49 16.52
N GLN A 267 -9.23 1.39 17.00
CA GLN A 267 -9.83 1.29 18.34
C GLN A 267 -10.73 0.04 18.49
N PHE A 268 -11.42 -0.36 17.42
CA PHE A 268 -12.20 -1.59 17.38
C PHE A 268 -11.30 -2.81 17.61
N PHE A 269 -10.17 -2.89 16.90
CA PHE A 269 -9.22 -3.99 17.06
C PHE A 269 -8.64 -4.08 18.48
N MET A 270 -8.39 -2.95 19.14
CA MET A 270 -7.96 -2.92 20.54
C MET A 270 -9.07 -3.42 21.47
N LYS A 271 -10.29 -2.90 21.30
CA LYS A 271 -11.46 -3.24 22.14
C LYS A 271 -11.77 -4.74 22.11
N TYR A 272 -11.62 -5.38 20.96
CA TYR A 272 -11.91 -6.79 20.77
C TYR A 272 -10.65 -7.67 20.74
N MET A 273 -9.49 -7.20 21.23
CA MET A 273 -8.26 -8.01 21.30
C MET A 273 -7.72 -8.56 19.96
N LEU A 274 -8.17 -8.02 18.82
CA LEU A 274 -7.72 -8.39 17.47
C LEU A 274 -6.41 -7.68 17.08
N PHE A 275 -6.03 -6.61 17.80
CA PHE A 275 -4.90 -5.75 17.43
C PHE A 275 -3.56 -6.48 17.37
N TYR A 276 -3.31 -7.41 18.29
CA TYR A 276 -2.03 -8.14 18.32
C TYR A 276 -1.86 -9.07 17.11
N ALA A 277 -2.94 -9.72 16.68
CA ALA A 277 -2.94 -10.53 15.48
C ALA A 277 -2.80 -9.67 14.22
N HIS A 278 -3.52 -8.55 14.15
CA HIS A 278 -3.41 -7.59 13.05
C HIS A 278 -1.99 -7.04 12.90
N LYS A 279 -1.31 -6.71 14.02
CA LYS A 279 0.07 -6.19 13.99
C LYS A 279 1.07 -7.19 13.40
N ARG A 280 0.77 -8.49 13.43
CA ARG A 280 1.62 -9.55 12.82
C ARG A 280 1.39 -9.69 11.31
N GLN A 281 0.37 -9.04 10.75
CA GLN A 281 0.06 -9.07 9.33
C GLN A 281 0.74 -7.88 8.63
N SER A 282 1.19 -8.10 7.39
CA SER A 282 1.69 -7.04 6.51
C SER A 282 0.57 -6.10 6.02
N LYS A 283 -0.68 -6.59 6.01
CA LYS A 283 -1.86 -5.90 5.47
C LYS A 283 -2.39 -4.78 6.38
N GLY A 284 -2.78 -3.67 5.76
CA GLY A 284 -3.52 -2.61 6.45
C GLY A 284 -4.93 -3.06 6.89
N ILE A 285 -5.53 -2.37 7.86
CA ILE A 285 -6.91 -2.69 8.34
C ILE A 285 -7.90 -2.73 7.16
N THR A 286 -7.82 -1.76 6.25
CA THR A 286 -8.72 -1.69 5.09
C THR A 286 -8.60 -2.92 4.19
N GLU A 287 -7.38 -3.37 3.92
CA GLU A 287 -7.13 -4.54 3.08
C GLU A 287 -7.63 -5.82 3.77
N LEU A 288 -7.37 -5.96 5.06
CA LEU A 288 -7.92 -7.05 5.87
C LEU A 288 -9.45 -7.07 5.84
N LEU A 289 -10.11 -5.93 5.91
CA LEU A 289 -11.57 -5.84 5.85
C LEU A 289 -12.11 -6.28 4.49
N ASN A 290 -11.49 -5.85 3.40
CA ASN A 290 -11.86 -6.29 2.05
C ASN A 290 -11.69 -7.80 1.89
N ASP A 291 -10.60 -8.37 2.43
CA ASP A 291 -10.34 -9.81 2.40
C ASP A 291 -11.32 -10.63 3.26
N THR A 292 -11.74 -10.08 4.42
CA THR A 292 -12.58 -10.80 5.40
C THR A 292 -14.06 -10.78 5.00
N PHE A 293 -14.46 -9.68 4.37
CA PHE A 293 -15.83 -9.43 3.98
C PHE A 293 -15.84 -8.98 2.51
N PRO A 294 -15.67 -9.92 1.57
CA PRO A 294 -15.82 -9.61 0.15
C PRO A 294 -17.19 -8.97 -0.17
N GLU A 295 -18.21 -9.25 0.65
CA GLU A 295 -19.53 -8.62 0.61
C GLU A 295 -19.56 -7.12 1.00
N ILE A 296 -18.46 -6.55 1.54
CA ILE A 296 -18.29 -5.10 1.71
C ILE A 296 -17.99 -4.41 0.37
N GLY A 297 -17.79 -5.17 -0.71
CA GLY A 297 -17.76 -4.60 -2.05
C GLY A 297 -18.93 -3.64 -2.22
N TYR A 298 -18.65 -2.35 -2.41
CA TYR A 298 -19.71 -1.38 -2.56
C TYR A 298 -20.58 -1.79 -3.74
N THR A 299 -21.88 -1.96 -3.50
CA THR A 299 -22.82 -2.02 -4.60
C THR A 299 -22.79 -0.69 -5.36
N ASP A 300 -23.24 -0.67 -6.61
CA ASP A 300 -23.31 0.57 -7.37
C ASP A 300 -24.10 1.66 -6.62
N GLU A 301 -25.15 1.26 -5.90
CA GLU A 301 -25.93 2.14 -5.04
C GLU A 301 -25.12 2.68 -3.86
N ASP A 302 -24.34 1.84 -3.18
CA ASP A 302 -23.45 2.27 -2.09
C ASP A 302 -22.37 3.24 -2.57
N ILE A 303 -21.77 2.96 -3.75
CA ILE A 303 -20.78 3.82 -4.38
C ILE A 303 -21.39 5.21 -4.60
N ILE A 304 -22.58 5.26 -5.20
CA ILE A 304 -23.28 6.51 -5.46
C ILE A 304 -23.68 7.23 -4.18
N ASN A 305 -24.20 6.55 -3.18
CA ASN A 305 -24.63 7.16 -1.92
C ASN A 305 -23.46 7.79 -1.15
N ILE A 306 -22.34 7.07 -1.04
CA ILE A 306 -21.12 7.57 -0.39
C ILE A 306 -20.56 8.78 -1.15
N TYR A 307 -20.52 8.67 -2.48
CA TYR A 307 -20.00 9.72 -3.32
C TYR A 307 -20.88 10.97 -3.30
N ASP A 308 -22.19 10.80 -3.40
CA ASP A 308 -23.15 11.90 -3.33
C ASP A 308 -23.03 12.65 -2.00
N ALA A 309 -22.99 11.92 -0.88
CA ALA A 309 -22.76 12.48 0.45
C ALA A 309 -21.48 13.31 0.53
N ALA A 310 -20.39 12.88 -0.12
CA ALA A 310 -19.15 13.65 -0.19
C ALA A 310 -19.22 14.89 -1.07
N THR A 311 -19.99 14.87 -2.16
CA THR A 311 -20.16 16.04 -3.05
C THR A 311 -21.10 17.10 -2.49
N VAL A 312 -22.09 16.71 -1.69
CA VAL A 312 -22.99 17.66 -0.99
C VAL A 312 -22.43 18.17 0.35
N GLY A 313 -21.23 17.72 0.73
CA GLY A 313 -20.54 18.16 1.94
C GLY A 313 -20.97 17.46 3.24
N LYS A 314 -21.81 16.42 3.18
CA LYS A 314 -22.13 15.56 4.33
C LYS A 314 -20.93 14.73 4.78
N LEU A 315 -20.04 14.37 3.84
CA LEU A 315 -18.72 13.82 4.13
C LEU A 315 -17.64 14.84 3.73
N THR A 316 -16.75 15.16 4.68
CA THR A 316 -15.63 16.08 4.45
C THR A 316 -14.74 15.59 3.31
N ASN A 317 -14.39 14.30 3.31
CA ASN A 317 -13.60 13.65 2.27
C ASN A 317 -14.16 12.27 1.91
N LEU A 318 -13.91 11.83 0.68
CA LEU A 318 -14.14 10.42 0.30
C LEU A 318 -13.19 9.51 1.10
N PRO A 319 -13.61 8.28 1.47
CA PRO A 319 -12.72 7.31 2.07
C PRO A 319 -11.45 7.10 1.23
N ARG A 320 -10.29 6.92 1.87
CA ARG A 320 -8.99 6.83 1.14
C ARG A 320 -8.95 5.68 0.13
N SER A 321 -9.68 4.59 0.41
CA SER A 321 -9.84 3.42 -0.47
C SER A 321 -11.11 3.46 -1.32
N PHE A 322 -11.85 4.57 -1.33
CA PHE A 322 -13.13 4.68 -2.02
C PHE A 322 -13.01 4.32 -3.49
N TRP A 323 -11.96 4.78 -4.17
CA TRP A 323 -11.81 4.49 -5.58
C TRP A 323 -11.30 3.06 -5.85
N GLY A 324 -10.65 2.39 -4.91
CA GLY A 324 -10.05 1.07 -5.16
C GLY A 324 -8.82 1.15 -6.08
N GLU A 325 -8.45 0.03 -6.69
CA GLU A 325 -7.30 -0.11 -7.60
C GLU A 325 -7.77 -0.61 -8.98
N ASP A 326 -7.01 -0.29 -10.02
CA ASP A 326 -7.17 -0.73 -11.41
C ASP A 326 -8.62 -0.79 -11.93
N GLU A 327 -9.18 -1.98 -12.13
CA GLU A 327 -10.51 -2.18 -12.70
C GLU A 327 -11.62 -1.66 -11.77
N VAL A 328 -11.47 -1.83 -10.45
CA VAL A 328 -12.41 -1.30 -9.45
C VAL A 328 -12.41 0.21 -9.49
N PHE A 329 -11.23 0.81 -9.66
CA PHE A 329 -11.10 2.25 -9.87
C PHE A 329 -11.84 2.71 -11.11
N GLN A 330 -11.66 2.03 -12.24
CA GLN A 330 -12.35 2.38 -13.48
C GLN A 330 -13.86 2.30 -13.30
N HIS A 331 -14.38 1.17 -12.82
CA HIS A 331 -15.81 0.99 -12.58
C HIS A 331 -16.41 2.10 -11.70
N ARG A 332 -15.83 2.33 -10.51
CA ARG A 332 -16.32 3.33 -9.56
C ARG A 332 -16.24 4.74 -10.13
N PHE A 333 -15.17 5.06 -10.85
CA PHE A 333 -15.02 6.34 -11.52
C PHE A 333 -16.11 6.54 -12.58
N LYS A 334 -16.26 5.60 -13.52
CA LYS A 334 -17.28 5.68 -14.59
C LYS A 334 -18.68 5.82 -13.99
N LEU A 335 -18.99 5.03 -12.97
CA LEU A 335 -20.28 5.06 -12.28
C LEU A 335 -20.56 6.42 -11.63
N CYS A 336 -19.63 6.93 -10.80
CA CYS A 336 -19.77 8.24 -10.15
C CYS A 336 -19.87 9.38 -11.17
N PHE A 337 -19.08 9.30 -12.24
CA PHE A 337 -19.08 10.30 -13.30
C PHE A 337 -20.42 10.34 -14.04
N ARG A 338 -20.93 9.18 -14.46
CA ARG A 338 -22.25 9.06 -15.11
C ARG A 338 -23.38 9.52 -14.19
N TYR A 339 -23.33 9.17 -12.91
CA TYR A 339 -24.30 9.65 -11.93
C TYR A 339 -24.36 11.18 -11.87
N ILE A 340 -23.21 11.85 -11.77
CA ILE A 340 -23.19 13.32 -11.72
C ILE A 340 -23.75 13.93 -13.00
N VAL A 341 -23.28 13.46 -14.16
CA VAL A 341 -23.62 14.04 -15.46
C VAL A 341 -25.08 13.78 -15.82
N LEU A 342 -25.51 12.52 -15.78
CA LEU A 342 -26.81 12.10 -16.28
C LEU A 342 -27.92 12.24 -15.24
N GLN A 343 -27.67 11.86 -13.99
CA GLN A 343 -28.73 11.81 -12.98
C GLN A 343 -28.81 13.11 -12.17
N LYS A 344 -27.68 13.58 -11.62
CA LYS A 344 -27.65 14.74 -10.72
C LYS A 344 -27.81 16.06 -11.46
N LEU A 345 -27.11 16.22 -12.60
CA LEU A 345 -27.10 17.46 -13.38
C LEU A 345 -27.98 17.41 -14.63
N LYS A 346 -28.44 16.21 -15.02
CA LYS A 346 -29.31 15.99 -16.19
C LYS A 346 -28.75 16.65 -17.46
N MET A 347 -27.44 16.58 -17.64
CA MET A 347 -26.76 17.16 -18.80
C MET A 347 -27.13 16.40 -20.07
N LYS A 348 -27.32 17.14 -21.16
CA LYS A 348 -27.47 16.53 -22.49
C LYS A 348 -26.10 16.12 -23.05
N PRO A 349 -26.03 15.09 -23.93
CA PRO A 349 -24.77 14.59 -24.49
C PRO A 349 -23.82 15.68 -25.02
N TYR A 350 -24.32 16.63 -25.81
CA TYR A 350 -23.51 17.72 -26.39
C TYR A 350 -22.98 18.73 -25.34
N GLU A 351 -23.61 18.82 -24.17
CA GLU A 351 -23.19 19.73 -23.10
C GLU A 351 -21.99 19.18 -22.32
N ILE A 352 -21.75 17.87 -22.39
CA ILE A 352 -20.71 17.18 -21.60
C ILE A 352 -19.33 17.73 -21.94
N HIS A 353 -18.96 17.79 -23.23
CA HIS A 353 -17.66 18.34 -23.65
C HIS A 353 -17.51 19.84 -23.36
N LEU A 354 -18.61 20.60 -23.33
CA LEU A 354 -18.57 22.03 -23.08
C LEU A 354 -18.46 22.36 -21.58
N ARG A 355 -19.09 21.55 -20.72
CA ARG A 355 -19.24 21.85 -19.28
C ARG A 355 -18.27 21.07 -18.39
N VAL A 356 -17.81 19.90 -18.81
CA VAL A 356 -16.81 19.13 -18.07
C VAL A 356 -15.44 19.77 -18.29
N THR A 357 -15.09 20.66 -17.37
CA THR A 357 -13.77 21.32 -17.30
C THR A 357 -13.03 20.90 -16.02
N ASP A 358 -11.76 21.28 -15.88
CA ASP A 358 -10.99 21.08 -14.65
C ASP A 358 -11.72 21.60 -13.40
N SER A 359 -12.43 22.73 -13.54
CA SER A 359 -13.23 23.33 -12.46
C SER A 359 -14.42 22.45 -12.08
N PHE A 360 -15.08 21.83 -13.06
CA PHE A 360 -16.15 20.87 -12.85
C PHE A 360 -15.62 19.65 -12.09
N LEU A 361 -14.48 19.09 -12.53
CA LEU A 361 -13.86 17.93 -11.88
C LEU A 361 -13.49 18.24 -10.42
N LYS A 362 -12.95 19.42 -10.13
CA LYS A 362 -12.64 19.85 -8.76
C LYS A 362 -13.91 20.00 -7.92
N LYS A 363 -14.94 20.65 -8.45
CA LYS A 363 -16.23 20.87 -7.77
C LYS A 363 -16.86 19.56 -7.30
N TYR A 364 -16.78 18.52 -8.13
CA TYR A 364 -17.35 17.20 -7.83
C TYR A 364 -16.31 16.20 -7.30
N LYS A 365 -15.13 16.63 -6.86
CA LYS A 365 -14.10 15.73 -6.27
C LYS A 365 -13.61 14.61 -7.21
N LEU A 366 -13.67 14.82 -8.53
CA LEU A 366 -13.21 13.90 -9.58
C LEU A 366 -11.81 14.23 -10.11
N SER A 367 -11.29 15.44 -9.84
CA SER A 367 -10.02 15.90 -10.41
C SER A 367 -8.84 14.99 -10.05
N TYR A 368 -8.83 14.43 -8.83
CA TYR A 368 -7.80 13.49 -8.40
C TYR A 368 -7.76 12.24 -9.31
N CYS A 369 -8.93 11.71 -9.64
CA CYS A 369 -9.08 10.50 -10.45
C CYS A 369 -8.55 10.71 -11.88
N VAL A 370 -8.87 11.86 -12.47
CA VAL A 370 -8.46 12.19 -13.84
C VAL A 370 -6.96 12.46 -13.95
N TYR A 371 -6.37 13.27 -13.05
CA TYR A 371 -4.98 13.70 -13.23
C TYR A 371 -3.93 12.80 -12.58
N GLN A 372 -4.26 12.02 -11.55
CA GLN A 372 -3.27 11.20 -10.85
C GLN A 372 -3.32 9.72 -11.17
N ARG A 373 -4.45 9.22 -11.69
CA ARG A 373 -4.66 7.77 -11.84
C ARG A 373 -5.00 7.32 -13.26
N GLN A 374 -5.24 8.26 -14.17
CA GLN A 374 -5.42 7.93 -15.58
C GLN A 374 -4.32 8.57 -16.40
N SER A 375 -3.74 7.78 -17.31
CA SER A 375 -2.79 8.24 -18.33
C SER A 375 -3.49 8.95 -19.50
N LYS A 376 -4.82 8.81 -19.58
CA LYS A 376 -5.67 9.35 -20.63
C LYS A 376 -6.01 10.81 -20.38
N GLY A 377 -6.04 11.60 -21.46
CA GLY A 377 -6.54 12.98 -21.38
C GLY A 377 -8.04 13.01 -21.03
N LEU A 378 -8.52 14.13 -20.48
CA LEU A 378 -9.94 14.31 -20.13
C LEU A 378 -10.87 14.03 -21.33
N GLU A 379 -10.45 14.39 -22.54
CA GLU A 379 -11.22 14.15 -23.78
C GLU A 379 -11.40 12.65 -24.07
N GLU A 380 -10.31 11.88 -24.04
CA GLU A 380 -10.34 10.43 -24.25
C GLU A 380 -11.15 9.70 -23.17
N LEU A 381 -11.09 10.20 -21.94
CA LEU A 381 -11.89 9.70 -20.82
C LEU A 381 -13.39 9.94 -21.00
N LEU A 382 -13.77 11.12 -21.52
CA LEU A 382 -15.17 11.42 -21.79
C LEU A 382 -15.73 10.49 -22.88
N ASN A 383 -14.94 10.22 -23.92
CA ASN A 383 -15.30 9.29 -24.99
C ASN A 383 -15.43 7.84 -24.46
N ASP A 384 -14.60 7.42 -23.51
CA ASP A 384 -14.65 6.08 -22.91
C ASP A 384 -15.83 5.88 -21.93
N ILE A 385 -16.33 6.95 -21.30
CA ILE A 385 -17.45 6.89 -20.35
C ILE A 385 -18.78 7.08 -21.04
N PHE A 386 -18.81 7.96 -22.04
CA PHE A 386 -19.97 8.22 -22.87
C PHE A 386 -19.60 7.94 -24.32
N PRO A 387 -19.44 6.66 -24.69
CA PRO A 387 -19.25 6.30 -26.09
C PRO A 387 -20.44 6.78 -26.93
N GLU A 388 -21.63 6.93 -26.37
CA GLU A 388 -22.78 7.58 -27.04
C GLU A 388 -22.56 9.06 -27.41
N VAL A 389 -21.58 9.71 -26.77
CA VAL A 389 -21.11 11.05 -27.12
C VAL A 389 -19.96 10.94 -28.14
N GLY A 390 -19.10 9.92 -28.01
CA GLY A 390 -17.95 9.64 -28.87
C GLY A 390 -18.25 8.89 -30.19
N TYR A 391 -19.42 8.25 -30.35
CA TYR A 391 -19.93 7.65 -31.60
C TYR A 391 -20.48 8.70 -32.57
N THR A 392 -19.82 9.86 -32.58
CA THR A 392 -19.54 10.57 -33.81
C THR A 392 -18.10 10.24 -34.18
N ASP A 393 -17.90 9.03 -34.73
CA ASP A 393 -16.61 8.40 -35.07
C ASP A 393 -15.45 9.39 -35.30
N GLU A 394 -14.41 9.33 -34.47
CA GLU A 394 -13.18 10.14 -34.65
C GLU A 394 -12.38 9.76 -35.91
N HIS A 395 -12.67 8.63 -36.56
CA HIS A 395 -12.17 8.29 -37.91
C HIS A 395 -13.08 8.77 -39.05
N ASN A 396 -14.26 9.24 -38.71
CA ASN A 396 -15.24 9.84 -39.63
C ASN A 396 -15.45 11.33 -39.36
N ILE A 397 -14.83 11.96 -38.36
CA ILE A 397 -14.78 13.45 -38.27
C ILE A 397 -13.72 14.03 -39.22
N ASN A 398 -12.68 13.27 -39.55
CA ASN A 398 -11.76 13.67 -40.63
C ASN A 398 -12.31 13.38 -42.04
N ASN A 399 -13.40 12.61 -42.19
CA ASN A 399 -13.99 12.24 -43.49
C ASN A 399 -15.51 12.58 -43.64
N ILE A 400 -16.19 12.98 -42.57
CA ILE A 400 -17.61 13.44 -42.51
C ILE A 400 -17.78 14.60 -41.49
N ILE A 401 -16.80 15.48 -41.33
CA ILE A 401 -17.08 16.77 -41.94
C ILE A 401 -16.89 16.41 -43.40
N PRO A 402 -17.83 16.64 -44.35
CA PRO A 402 -17.37 16.71 -45.72
C PRO A 402 -16.16 17.67 -45.74
N GLU A 403 -15.46 17.85 -46.84
CA GLU A 403 -14.82 19.15 -46.97
C GLU A 403 -15.97 20.17 -47.00
N VAL A 404 -16.59 20.50 -45.86
CA VAL A 404 -17.16 21.79 -45.61
C VAL A 404 -15.92 22.62 -45.60
N GLU A 405 -15.49 22.97 -46.81
CA GLU A 405 -14.90 24.26 -47.08
C GLU A 405 -15.66 25.20 -46.17
N TYR A 406 -15.00 25.54 -45.05
CA TYR A 406 -15.57 26.48 -44.12
C TYR A 406 -15.74 27.72 -44.98
N THR A 407 -16.98 28.01 -45.36
CA THR A 407 -17.27 29.22 -46.10
C THR A 407 -16.73 30.37 -45.27
N ASP A 408 -16.21 31.41 -45.91
CA ASP A 408 -15.69 32.57 -45.22
C ASP A 408 -16.70 33.08 -44.16
N GLU A 409 -17.99 33.00 -44.47
CA GLU A 409 -19.10 33.29 -43.55
C GLU A 409 -19.10 32.39 -42.29
N SER A 410 -18.96 31.08 -42.44
CA SER A 410 -18.91 30.16 -41.30
C SER A 410 -17.71 30.42 -40.38
N ILE A 411 -16.55 30.76 -40.97
CA ILE A 411 -15.32 31.12 -40.25
C ILE A 411 -15.58 32.37 -39.42
N ILE A 412 -16.14 33.41 -40.05
CA ILE A 412 -16.44 34.68 -39.39
C ILE A 412 -17.48 34.52 -38.29
N ASN A 413 -18.56 33.77 -38.52
CA ASN A 413 -19.61 33.56 -37.53
C ASN A 413 -19.09 32.86 -36.27
N MET A 414 -18.30 31.81 -36.45
CA MET A 414 -17.69 31.07 -35.34
C MET A 414 -16.69 31.94 -34.57
N TYR A 415 -15.91 32.74 -35.28
CA TYR A 415 -14.96 33.66 -34.69
C TYR A 415 -15.64 34.81 -33.94
N ASP A 416 -16.72 35.37 -34.47
CA ASP A 416 -17.48 36.42 -33.79
C ASP A 416 -18.15 35.90 -32.51
N ALA A 417 -18.71 34.69 -32.54
CA ALA A 417 -19.23 34.01 -31.34
C ALA A 417 -18.14 33.85 -30.26
N ALA A 418 -16.91 33.51 -30.67
CA ALA A 418 -15.77 33.45 -29.75
C ALA A 418 -15.36 34.83 -29.19
N LEU A 419 -15.51 35.91 -29.96
CA LEU A 419 -15.27 37.27 -29.47
C LEU A 419 -16.36 37.77 -28.51
N LYS A 420 -17.63 37.36 -28.73
CA LYS A 420 -18.76 37.65 -27.84
C LYS A 420 -18.74 36.86 -26.52
N GLY A 421 -17.88 35.85 -26.44
CA GLY A 421 -17.80 34.96 -25.27
C GLY A 421 -18.87 33.86 -25.27
N GLU A 422 -19.64 33.72 -26.35
CA GLU A 422 -20.60 32.63 -26.57
C GLU A 422 -19.86 31.30 -26.70
N ILE A 423 -18.65 31.33 -27.27
CA ILE A 423 -17.72 30.20 -27.29
C ILE A 423 -16.47 30.56 -26.47
N VAL A 424 -16.22 29.78 -25.41
CA VAL A 424 -15.10 30.01 -24.48
C VAL A 424 -13.76 29.94 -25.21
N ARG A 425 -13.61 28.99 -26.14
CA ARG A 425 -12.40 28.76 -26.94
C ARG A 425 -12.76 28.40 -28.38
N LEU A 426 -12.02 28.96 -29.35
CA LEU A 426 -12.14 28.54 -30.74
C LEU A 426 -11.88 27.02 -30.86
N PRO A 427 -12.64 26.28 -31.69
CA PRO A 427 -12.45 24.84 -31.85
C PRO A 427 -11.01 24.46 -32.24
N LYS A 428 -10.59 23.27 -31.83
CA LYS A 428 -9.31 22.70 -32.26
C LYS A 428 -9.33 22.53 -33.78
N GLY A 429 -8.31 23.04 -34.48
CA GLY A 429 -8.30 23.08 -35.95
C GLY A 429 -9.01 24.28 -36.58
N PHE A 430 -9.60 25.21 -35.79
CA PHE A 430 -10.21 26.43 -36.32
C PHE A 430 -9.25 27.23 -37.20
N TRP A 431 -7.96 27.25 -36.88
CA TRP A 431 -6.97 27.97 -37.68
C TRP A 431 -6.35 27.14 -38.81
N GLY A 432 -6.97 26.04 -39.24
CA GLY A 432 -6.44 25.18 -40.29
C GLY A 432 -5.26 24.30 -39.85
N HIS A 433 -5.03 23.24 -40.62
CA HIS A 433 -3.97 22.27 -40.38
C HIS A 433 -2.67 22.63 -41.11
N ASN A 434 -2.78 23.26 -42.27
CA ASN A 434 -1.65 23.72 -43.07
C ASN A 434 -1.42 25.24 -42.92
N LYS A 435 -0.32 25.77 -43.48
CA LYS A 435 0.02 27.19 -43.39
C LYS A 435 -0.91 28.09 -44.21
N GLU A 436 -1.42 27.61 -45.33
CA GLU A 436 -2.26 28.35 -46.27
C GLU A 436 -3.66 28.58 -45.68
N ASP A 437 -4.30 27.55 -45.16
CA ASP A 437 -5.57 27.63 -44.43
C ASP A 437 -5.46 28.56 -43.23
N ASN A 438 -4.34 28.46 -42.49
CA ASN A 438 -4.08 29.32 -41.34
C ASN A 438 -4.00 30.79 -41.75
N LEU A 439 -3.31 31.05 -42.87
CA LEU A 439 -3.16 32.39 -43.42
C LEU A 439 -4.49 32.92 -43.93
N HIS A 440 -5.25 32.14 -44.71
CA HIS A 440 -6.58 32.50 -45.22
C HIS A 440 -7.53 32.89 -44.07
N ARG A 441 -7.66 32.02 -43.07
CA ARG A 441 -8.54 32.25 -41.91
C ARG A 441 -8.08 33.43 -41.07
N LEU A 442 -6.77 33.64 -40.93
CA LEU A 442 -6.21 34.81 -40.27
C LEU A 442 -6.55 36.10 -41.03
N ILE A 443 -6.37 36.12 -42.35
CA ILE A 443 -6.72 37.27 -43.21
C ILE A 443 -8.19 37.62 -43.04
N LEU A 444 -9.08 36.63 -43.17
CA LEU A 444 -10.52 36.83 -43.01
C LEU A 444 -10.87 37.42 -41.65
N CYS A 445 -10.42 36.78 -40.57
CA CYS A 445 -10.72 37.23 -39.21
C CYS A 445 -10.14 38.62 -38.94
N LEU A 446 -8.96 38.92 -39.48
CA LEU A 446 -8.33 40.24 -39.34
C LEU A 446 -9.12 41.32 -40.10
N ARG A 447 -9.54 41.07 -41.34
CA ARG A 447 -10.40 41.99 -42.11
C ARG A 447 -11.73 42.22 -41.44
N TYR A 448 -12.36 41.16 -40.95
CA TYR A 448 -13.61 41.24 -40.21
C TYR A 448 -13.51 42.15 -38.98
N VAL A 449 -12.50 41.94 -38.14
CA VAL A 449 -12.32 42.77 -36.94
C VAL A 449 -12.03 44.22 -37.32
N VAL A 450 -11.09 44.44 -38.23
CA VAL A 450 -10.59 45.79 -38.55
C VAL A 450 -11.63 46.61 -39.32
N LEU A 451 -12.16 46.07 -40.41
CA LEU A 451 -13.04 46.81 -41.32
C LEU A 451 -14.50 46.76 -40.89
N GLN A 452 -15.00 45.60 -40.48
CA GLN A 452 -16.44 45.45 -40.20
C GLN A 452 -16.77 45.79 -38.75
N LYS A 453 -16.02 45.21 -37.80
CA LYS A 453 -16.32 45.34 -36.37
C LYS A 453 -15.86 46.66 -35.77
N LEU A 454 -14.65 47.11 -36.12
CA LEU A 454 -14.04 48.33 -35.59
C LEU A 454 -14.11 49.53 -36.53
N LYS A 455 -14.37 49.30 -37.83
CA LYS A 455 -14.45 50.34 -38.87
C LYS A 455 -13.22 51.25 -38.91
N MET A 456 -12.03 50.66 -38.73
CA MET A 456 -10.77 51.38 -38.74
C MET A 456 -10.45 51.93 -40.13
N LYS A 457 -9.91 53.14 -40.19
CA LYS A 457 -9.39 53.72 -41.44
C LYS A 457 -8.01 53.13 -41.77
N PRO A 458 -7.60 53.07 -43.05
CA PRO A 458 -6.34 52.44 -43.45
C PRO A 458 -5.09 52.90 -42.68
N HIS A 459 -4.97 54.21 -42.42
CA HIS A 459 -3.83 54.77 -41.68
C HIS A 459 -3.81 54.40 -40.18
N GLU A 460 -4.96 54.08 -39.58
CA GLU A 460 -5.07 53.66 -38.18
C GLU A 460 -4.58 52.22 -38.00
N ILE A 461 -4.72 51.37 -39.02
CA ILE A 461 -4.44 49.94 -38.96
C ILE A 461 -2.99 49.67 -38.52
N LEU A 462 -2.00 50.33 -39.13
CA LEU A 462 -0.58 50.14 -38.77
C LEU A 462 -0.23 50.70 -37.39
N LEU A 463 -1.00 51.66 -36.89
CA LEU A 463 -0.78 52.28 -35.58
C LEU A 463 -1.37 51.42 -34.45
N GLU A 464 -2.56 50.88 -34.69
CA GLU A 464 -3.38 50.20 -33.67
C GLU A 464 -3.22 48.67 -33.68
N VAL A 465 -3.00 48.06 -34.84
CA VAL A 465 -2.90 46.59 -34.97
C VAL A 465 -1.50 46.12 -34.59
N LYS A 466 -1.26 46.07 -33.28
CA LYS A 466 -0.04 45.59 -32.63
C LYS A 466 -0.29 44.29 -31.86
N ARG A 467 0.75 43.74 -31.23
CA ARG A 467 0.64 42.51 -30.41
C ARG A 467 -0.51 42.56 -29.37
N PRO A 468 -0.73 43.65 -28.61
CA PRO A 468 -1.87 43.72 -27.67
C PRO A 468 -3.24 43.64 -28.36
N PHE A 469 -3.38 44.24 -29.55
CA PHE A 469 -4.58 44.12 -30.37
C PHE A 469 -4.82 42.66 -30.76
N LEU A 470 -3.79 41.97 -31.27
CA LEU A 470 -3.92 40.55 -31.66
C LEU A 470 -4.30 39.66 -30.48
N MET A 471 -3.79 39.94 -29.27
CA MET A 471 -4.18 39.22 -28.05
C MET A 471 -5.64 39.49 -27.69
N LYS A 472 -6.04 40.77 -27.66
CA LYS A 472 -7.41 41.21 -27.33
C LYS A 472 -8.45 40.54 -28.22
N TYR A 473 -8.14 40.38 -29.50
CA TYR A 473 -9.02 39.76 -30.48
C TYR A 473 -8.70 38.29 -30.77
N LYS A 474 -7.93 37.58 -29.94
CA LYS A 474 -7.65 36.13 -30.13
C LYS A 474 -6.97 35.76 -31.47
N LEU A 475 -6.32 36.71 -32.16
CA LEU A 475 -5.59 36.52 -33.43
C LEU A 475 -4.11 36.17 -33.23
N TYR A 476 -3.57 36.41 -32.03
CA TYR A 476 -2.14 36.29 -31.76
C TYR A 476 -1.57 34.90 -32.07
N TYR A 477 -2.32 33.84 -31.72
CA TYR A 477 -1.88 32.47 -31.94
C TYR A 477 -1.79 32.11 -33.42
N ALA A 478 -2.76 32.56 -34.22
CA ALA A 478 -2.74 32.37 -35.66
C ALA A 478 -1.55 33.11 -36.30
N HIS A 479 -1.35 34.38 -35.91
CA HIS A 479 -0.20 35.15 -36.37
C HIS A 479 1.14 34.49 -36.01
N GLN A 480 1.30 33.93 -34.81
CA GLN A 480 2.55 33.25 -34.42
C GLN A 480 2.93 32.06 -35.30
N ARG A 481 1.97 31.44 -35.99
CA ARG A 481 2.23 30.32 -36.91
C ARG A 481 2.67 30.79 -38.30
N GLN A 482 2.61 32.09 -38.56
CA GLN A 482 3.06 32.70 -39.81
C GLN A 482 4.55 33.06 -39.73
N SER A 483 5.24 32.93 -40.86
CA SER A 483 6.64 33.37 -40.99
C SER A 483 6.77 34.87 -41.29
N LYS A 484 5.68 35.52 -41.73
CA LYS A 484 5.64 36.94 -42.08
C LYS A 484 5.61 37.81 -40.83
N GLY A 485 6.31 38.94 -40.88
CA GLY A 485 6.19 39.96 -39.84
C GLY A 485 4.79 40.59 -39.84
N LEU A 486 4.33 41.10 -38.69
CA LEU A 486 2.99 41.69 -38.57
C LEU A 486 2.74 42.79 -39.60
N ASN A 487 3.72 43.67 -39.83
CA ASN A 487 3.57 44.75 -40.81
C ASN A 487 3.44 44.22 -42.25
N GLU A 488 4.17 43.17 -42.61
CA GLU A 488 4.07 42.54 -43.93
C GLU A 488 2.70 41.92 -44.12
N LEU A 489 2.22 41.20 -43.09
CA LEU A 489 0.88 40.62 -43.09
C LEU A 489 -0.19 41.71 -43.21
N LEU A 490 -0.06 42.84 -42.50
CA LEU A 490 -1.05 43.93 -42.58
C LEU A 490 -1.09 44.57 -43.97
N ILE A 491 0.07 44.74 -44.61
CA ILE A 491 0.13 45.28 -45.99
C ILE A 491 -0.52 44.31 -46.98
N GLU A 492 -0.35 43.00 -46.78
CA GLU A 492 -0.98 41.96 -47.60
C GLU A 492 -2.50 41.89 -47.39
N VAL A 493 -2.94 41.99 -46.13
CA VAL A 493 -4.38 41.93 -45.78
C VAL A 493 -5.12 43.18 -46.23
N PHE A 494 -4.46 44.34 -46.15
CA PHE A 494 -5.02 45.66 -46.42
C PHE A 494 -4.16 46.40 -47.45
N PRO A 495 -4.21 46.01 -48.73
CA PRO A 495 -3.40 46.63 -49.77
C PRO A 495 -3.66 48.14 -49.89
N GLU A 496 -4.85 48.63 -49.54
CA GLU A 496 -5.21 50.05 -49.46
C GLU A 496 -4.25 50.89 -48.59
N ILE A 497 -3.61 50.28 -47.59
CA ILE A 497 -2.58 50.93 -46.76
C ILE A 497 -1.37 51.34 -47.61
N GLY A 498 -1.11 50.62 -48.70
CA GLY A 498 0.08 50.77 -49.51
C GLY A 498 -0.03 51.70 -50.72
N TYR A 499 -1.22 52.06 -51.18
CA TYR A 499 -1.39 52.70 -52.49
C TYR A 499 -1.99 54.12 -52.45
N GLU A 500 -2.66 54.50 -51.37
CA GLU A 500 -3.22 55.85 -51.26
C GLU A 500 -2.16 56.85 -50.79
N ASP A 501 -1.92 57.88 -51.60
CA ASP A 501 -0.93 58.93 -51.33
C ASP A 501 -1.12 59.57 -49.94
N GLU A 502 -2.36 59.84 -49.56
CA GLU A 502 -2.69 60.40 -48.24
C GLU A 502 -2.30 59.45 -47.10
N VAL A 503 -2.53 58.14 -47.27
CA VAL A 503 -2.17 57.13 -46.27
C VAL A 503 -0.65 56.98 -46.15
N ILE A 504 0.06 56.98 -47.29
CA ILE A 504 1.53 56.95 -47.34
C ILE A 504 2.10 58.14 -46.56
N ILE A 505 1.57 59.35 -46.78
CA ILE A 505 1.98 60.56 -46.08
C ILE A 505 1.66 60.48 -44.59
N ASN A 506 0.47 60.05 -44.20
CA ASN A 506 0.08 59.94 -42.79
C ASN A 506 0.98 58.96 -42.01
N ILE A 507 1.30 57.80 -42.61
CA ILE A 507 2.23 56.81 -42.00
C ILE A 507 3.62 57.42 -41.87
N TYR A 508 4.08 58.10 -42.92
CA TYR A 508 5.38 58.74 -42.93
C TYR A 508 5.49 59.85 -41.88
N ASP A 509 4.49 60.71 -41.77
CA ASP A 509 4.43 61.77 -40.76
C ASP A 509 4.41 61.21 -39.34
N ALA A 510 3.64 60.15 -39.10
CA ALA A 510 3.66 59.44 -37.81
C ALA A 510 5.06 58.92 -37.46
N ALA A 511 5.84 58.45 -38.45
CA ALA A 511 7.22 58.04 -38.23
C ALA A 511 8.15 59.22 -37.98
N VAL A 512 8.03 60.32 -38.73
CA VAL A 512 8.86 61.53 -38.53
C VAL A 512 8.58 62.18 -37.17
N GLU A 513 7.33 62.18 -36.72
CA GLU A 513 6.90 62.70 -35.41
C GLU A 513 7.24 61.79 -34.23
N GLY A 514 7.78 60.60 -34.49
CA GLY A 514 8.14 59.63 -33.45
C GLY A 514 6.95 58.84 -32.88
N LYS A 515 5.73 59.01 -33.42
CA LYS A 515 4.57 58.14 -33.11
C LYS A 515 4.80 56.70 -33.57
N LEU A 516 5.59 56.53 -34.63
CA LEU A 516 6.18 55.25 -35.04
C LEU A 516 7.70 55.26 -34.81
N ALA A 517 8.21 54.26 -34.08
CA ALA A 517 9.64 54.13 -33.80
C ALA A 517 10.46 54.11 -35.09
N GLN A 518 9.99 53.36 -36.09
CA GLN A 518 10.56 53.25 -37.42
C GLN A 518 9.47 53.13 -38.48
N LEU A 519 9.80 53.45 -39.73
CA LEU A 519 8.90 53.15 -40.85
C LEU A 519 8.65 51.64 -40.90
N PRO A 520 7.41 51.19 -41.19
CA PRO A 520 7.09 49.77 -41.29
C PRO A 520 8.05 49.04 -42.23
N HIS A 521 8.40 47.80 -41.89
CA HIS A 521 9.14 46.96 -42.82
C HIS A 521 8.30 46.76 -44.08
N GLY A 522 8.90 46.97 -45.26
CA GLY A 522 8.16 47.01 -46.53
C GLY A 522 7.47 48.35 -46.85
N PHE A 523 7.59 49.40 -46.02
CA PHE A 523 7.02 50.73 -46.33
C PHE A 523 7.54 51.31 -47.64
N TRP A 524 8.75 50.97 -48.04
CA TRP A 524 9.27 51.42 -49.33
C TRP A 524 8.84 50.53 -50.50
N GLY A 525 8.35 49.32 -50.25
CA GLY A 525 7.89 48.40 -51.30
C GLY A 525 9.02 47.91 -52.23
N ASP A 526 8.61 47.42 -53.40
CA ASP A 526 9.52 47.06 -54.50
C ASP A 526 10.02 48.30 -55.26
N LYS A 527 10.76 48.13 -56.35
CA LYS A 527 11.42 49.23 -57.07
C LYS A 527 10.43 50.30 -57.58
N GLU A 528 9.25 49.90 -58.05
CA GLU A 528 8.26 50.83 -58.63
C GLU A 528 7.53 51.59 -57.52
N VAL A 529 7.10 50.87 -56.48
CA VAL A 529 6.45 51.44 -55.30
C VAL A 529 7.41 52.36 -54.53
N LEU A 530 8.68 51.98 -54.40
CA LEU A 530 9.75 52.78 -53.79
C LEU A 530 9.88 54.13 -54.47
N GLN A 531 9.86 54.13 -55.80
CA GLN A 531 10.02 55.35 -56.56
C GLN A 531 8.87 56.32 -56.33
N HIS A 532 7.63 55.82 -56.35
CA HIS A 532 6.44 56.63 -56.09
C HIS A 532 6.41 57.15 -54.66
N ARG A 533 6.50 56.27 -53.66
CA ARG A 533 6.44 56.63 -52.23
C ARG A 533 7.55 57.58 -51.83
N LEU A 534 8.78 57.37 -52.31
CA LEU A 534 9.91 58.25 -52.02
C LEU A 534 9.73 59.63 -52.66
N LYS A 535 9.23 59.69 -53.90
CA LYS A 535 8.90 60.95 -54.57
C LYS A 535 7.85 61.71 -53.78
N LEU A 536 6.78 61.03 -53.36
CA LEU A 536 5.68 61.60 -52.61
C LEU A 536 6.15 62.14 -51.25
N CYS A 537 6.81 61.31 -50.43
CA CYS A 537 7.29 61.70 -49.10
C CYS A 537 8.31 62.84 -49.17
N LEU A 538 9.22 62.81 -50.16
CA LEU A 538 10.20 63.88 -50.34
C LEU A 538 9.53 65.20 -50.75
N ARG A 539 8.56 65.17 -51.68
CA ARG A 539 7.78 66.37 -52.05
C ARG A 539 7.00 66.91 -50.86
N HIS A 540 6.34 66.04 -50.10
CA HIS A 540 5.59 66.43 -48.92
C HIS A 540 6.50 67.12 -47.88
N VAL A 541 7.65 66.53 -47.54
CA VAL A 541 8.57 67.16 -46.58
C VAL A 541 9.09 68.50 -47.08
N VAL A 542 9.59 68.55 -48.31
CA VAL A 542 10.25 69.74 -48.85
C VAL A 542 9.24 70.88 -49.04
N LEU A 543 8.09 70.60 -49.66
CA LEU A 543 7.15 71.64 -50.07
C LEU A 543 6.11 71.96 -49.00
N GLN A 544 5.60 70.96 -48.28
CA GLN A 544 4.49 71.16 -47.35
C GLN A 544 4.99 71.34 -45.91
N ARG A 545 5.94 70.50 -45.46
CA ARG A 545 6.39 70.52 -44.05
C ARG A 545 7.45 71.58 -43.75
N ILE A 546 8.41 71.77 -44.65
CA ILE A 546 9.51 72.75 -44.48
C ILE A 546 9.26 74.04 -45.28
N ASN A 547 8.44 73.96 -46.34
CA ASN A 547 8.16 75.07 -47.25
C ASN A 547 9.42 75.64 -47.92
N MET A 548 10.31 74.73 -48.35
CA MET A 548 11.60 75.05 -48.97
C MET A 548 11.42 75.51 -50.42
N LYS A 549 12.16 76.55 -50.83
CA LYS A 549 12.10 77.05 -52.21
C LYS A 549 12.85 76.13 -53.18
N PRO A 550 12.45 76.04 -54.46
CA PRO A 550 13.13 75.18 -55.43
C PRO A 550 14.65 75.38 -55.54
N GLN A 551 15.14 76.62 -55.41
CA GLN A 551 16.58 76.91 -55.48
C GLN A 551 17.38 76.33 -54.31
N GLU A 552 16.77 76.18 -53.14
CA GLU A 552 17.40 75.71 -51.90
C GLU A 552 17.50 74.18 -51.84
N ILE A 553 16.67 73.46 -52.62
CA ILE A 553 16.55 71.99 -52.54
C ILE A 553 17.88 71.28 -52.75
N LEU A 554 18.69 71.73 -53.72
CA LEU A 554 19.95 71.06 -54.06
C LEU A 554 21.05 71.24 -52.99
N SER A 555 21.04 72.37 -52.27
CA SER A 555 22.01 72.64 -51.21
C SER A 555 21.57 72.06 -49.87
N GLU A 556 20.27 72.06 -49.56
CA GLU A 556 19.75 71.69 -48.25
C GLU A 556 19.38 70.20 -48.12
N VAL A 557 18.95 69.54 -49.21
CA VAL A 557 18.59 68.11 -49.19
C VAL A 557 19.84 67.23 -49.26
N THR A 558 20.57 67.25 -48.16
CA THR A 558 21.82 66.50 -47.93
C THR A 558 21.58 65.18 -47.20
N LYS A 559 22.62 64.36 -47.01
CA LYS A 559 22.52 63.13 -46.21
C LYS A 559 21.98 63.38 -44.79
N PRO A 560 22.46 64.37 -44.01
CA PRO A 560 21.87 64.72 -42.72
C PRO A 560 20.37 65.06 -42.79
N PHE A 561 19.94 65.81 -43.81
CA PHE A 561 18.52 66.11 -44.03
C PHE A 561 17.71 64.82 -44.23
N LEU A 562 18.17 63.95 -45.13
CA LEU A 562 17.49 62.69 -45.43
C LEU A 562 17.44 61.77 -44.21
N ILE A 563 18.45 61.79 -43.33
CA ILE A 563 18.45 61.03 -42.07
C ILE A 563 17.44 61.63 -41.10
N LYS A 564 17.46 62.96 -40.90
CA LYS A 564 16.55 63.69 -40.00
C LYS A 564 15.08 63.37 -40.31
N TYR A 565 14.73 63.29 -41.59
CA TYR A 565 13.37 63.00 -42.04
C TYR A 565 13.14 61.53 -42.41
N LYS A 566 14.01 60.58 -42.00
CA LYS A 566 13.84 59.13 -42.26
C LYS A 566 13.70 58.74 -43.75
N LEU A 567 14.13 59.59 -44.69
CA LEU A 567 14.14 59.34 -46.15
C LEU A 567 15.42 58.65 -46.63
N TYR A 568 16.50 58.71 -45.84
CA TYR A 568 17.82 58.24 -46.26
C TYR A 568 17.81 56.79 -46.74
N TYR A 569 17.06 55.91 -46.06
CA TYR A 569 16.99 54.51 -46.43
C TYR A 569 16.32 54.28 -47.78
N GLY A 570 15.20 54.97 -48.06
CA GLY A 570 14.54 54.91 -49.37
C GLY A 570 15.43 55.45 -50.50
N VAL A 571 16.11 56.58 -50.25
CA VAL A 571 17.09 57.13 -51.20
C VAL A 571 18.25 56.17 -51.45
N TYR A 572 18.79 55.57 -50.38
CA TYR A 572 19.92 54.63 -50.47
C TYR A 572 19.55 53.35 -51.24
N GLN A 573 18.36 52.77 -50.97
CA GLN A 573 17.88 51.60 -51.71
C GLN A 573 17.73 51.89 -53.21
N ARG A 574 17.29 53.11 -53.58
CA ARG A 574 17.20 53.53 -54.98
C ARG A 574 18.56 53.77 -55.63
N GLN A 575 19.51 54.37 -54.89
CA GLN A 575 20.84 54.71 -55.40
C GLN A 575 21.72 53.50 -55.70
N ARG A 576 21.42 52.32 -55.13
CA ARG A 576 22.01 51.05 -55.58
C ARG A 576 21.77 50.75 -57.08
N HIS A 577 20.81 51.44 -57.71
CA HIS A 577 20.37 51.17 -59.08
C HIS A 577 20.43 52.38 -60.06
N SER A 578 20.73 53.61 -59.63
CA SER A 578 20.90 54.77 -60.55
C SER A 578 21.42 56.05 -59.86
N LYS A 579 22.36 56.74 -60.55
CA LYS A 579 22.76 58.18 -60.55
C LYS A 579 22.89 58.99 -59.23
N ARG A 580 23.70 60.07 -59.28
CA ARG A 580 24.05 60.90 -58.10
C ARG A 580 22.78 61.54 -57.51
N LEU A 581 22.69 61.70 -56.17
CA LEU A 581 21.56 62.31 -55.44
C LEU A 581 20.96 63.54 -56.14
N LYS A 582 21.83 64.41 -56.66
CA LYS A 582 21.46 65.61 -57.43
C LYS A 582 20.51 65.31 -58.61
N GLU A 583 20.81 64.31 -59.43
CA GLU A 583 20.00 63.95 -60.60
C GLU A 583 18.64 63.37 -60.19
N PHE A 584 18.62 62.64 -59.08
CA PHE A 584 17.38 62.13 -58.50
C PHE A 584 16.47 63.26 -57.98
N LEU A 585 17.03 64.25 -57.28
CA LEU A 585 16.28 65.44 -56.83
C LEU A 585 15.70 66.22 -58.02
N ILE A 586 16.48 66.42 -59.07
CA ILE A 586 16.02 67.07 -60.31
C ILE A 586 14.84 66.32 -60.94
N GLY A 587 14.86 64.98 -60.93
CA GLY A 587 13.76 64.16 -61.44
C GLY A 587 12.47 64.23 -60.60
N ILE A 588 12.56 64.57 -59.31
CA ILE A 588 11.40 64.75 -58.43
C ILE A 588 10.83 66.16 -58.50
N PHE A 589 11.72 67.15 -58.61
CA PHE A 589 11.42 68.57 -58.62
C PHE A 589 11.88 69.19 -59.96
N PRO A 590 11.11 69.01 -61.04
CA PRO A 590 11.43 69.60 -62.34
C PRO A 590 11.55 71.13 -62.29
N GLU A 591 10.94 71.78 -61.29
CA GLU A 591 11.00 73.22 -61.03
C GLU A 591 12.44 73.72 -60.81
N ILE A 592 13.34 72.86 -60.30
CA ILE A 592 14.77 73.16 -60.11
C ILE A 592 15.44 73.52 -61.45
N ASN A 593 15.16 72.78 -62.52
CA ASN A 593 15.77 73.02 -63.84
C ASN A 593 15.34 74.36 -64.46
N ASN A 594 14.12 74.81 -64.17
CA ASN A 594 13.61 76.09 -64.68
C ASN A 594 14.24 77.29 -63.96
N SER A 595 14.65 77.12 -62.69
CA SER A 595 15.36 78.16 -61.94
C SER A 595 16.80 78.33 -62.39
N CYS A 596 17.55 77.23 -62.61
CA CYS A 596 18.95 77.30 -63.07
C CYS A 596 19.13 77.91 -64.47
N LYS A 597 18.10 77.86 -65.33
CA LYS A 597 18.11 78.48 -66.66
C LYS A 597 17.85 79.99 -66.65
N LYS A 598 17.26 80.54 -65.59
CA LYS A 598 17.01 81.99 -65.47
C LYS A 598 18.21 82.78 -64.93
N ASP A 599 19.15 82.11 -64.28
CA ASP A 599 20.37 82.73 -63.73
C ASP A 599 21.59 82.61 -64.68
N SER A 600 21.42 82.02 -65.86
CA SER A 600 22.48 81.77 -66.87
C SER A 600 22.28 82.51 -68.20
N GLY A 601 21.29 83.41 -68.27
CA GLY A 601 21.14 84.44 -69.30
C GLY A 601 20.97 85.79 -68.62
#